data_AF-A0A514ZYA2-F1
#
_entry.id   AF-A0A514ZYA2-F1
#
_cell.length_a   1.000
_cell.length_b   1.000
_cell.length_c   1.000
_cell.angle_alpha   90.00
_cell.angle_beta   90.00
_cell.angle_gamma   90.00
#
_symmetry.space_group_name_H-M   'P 1'
#
loop_
_entity.id
_entity.type
_entity.pdbx_description
1 polymer ?
#
loop_
_entity_poly.entity_id
_entity_poly.type
_entity_poly.pdbx_seq_one_letter_code
_entity_poly.pdbx_strand_id
1 'polypeptide(L)'
;MFTLMAQVMAQNVYIQALTVQADYLEIDFAIGRLEGLFQQLMMINPTNLRLASIWAMLDQYTRNGLNELRLSVVNEDKEFQEDTFMALQEKISYTVALLSWV
;
A
#
# COMPACT_ATOMS: atom_id res chain seq x y z
N MET A 1 11.08 17.09 -4.40
CA MET A 1 9.61 17.02 -4.57
C MET A 1 9.22 16.37 -5.89
N PHE A 2 9.74 16.80 -7.05
CA PHE A 2 9.45 16.18 -8.37
C PHE A 2 9.75 14.67 -8.44
N THR A 3 10.81 14.21 -7.79
CA THR A 3 11.21 12.79 -7.72
C THR A 3 10.27 11.93 -6.88
N LEU A 4 9.79 12.42 -5.74
CA LEU A 4 8.87 11.67 -4.88
C LEU A 4 7.51 11.49 -5.53
N MET A 5 7.00 12.54 -6.19
CA MET A 5 5.76 12.46 -6.96
C MET A 5 5.87 11.41 -8.07
N ALA A 6 6.96 11.41 -8.85
CA ALA A 6 7.17 10.41 -9.89
C ALA A 6 7.25 8.98 -9.32
N GLN A 7 7.89 8.78 -8.18
CA GLN A 7 7.97 7.47 -7.53
C GLN A 7 6.61 6.97 -7.03
N VAL A 8 5.79 7.84 -6.44
CA VAL A 8 4.43 7.46 -6.03
C VAL A 8 3.55 7.17 -7.24
N MET A 9 3.65 7.95 -8.32
CA MET A 9 2.90 7.66 -9.55
C MET A 9 3.33 6.34 -10.18
N ALA A 10 4.63 6.04 -10.22
CA ALA A 10 5.13 4.75 -10.70
C ALA A 10 4.65 3.58 -9.82
N GLN A 11 4.58 3.76 -8.50
CA GLN A 11 4.03 2.76 -7.59
C GLN A 11 2.53 2.58 -7.77
N ASN A 12 1.79 3.66 -8.04
CA ASN A 12 0.37 3.60 -8.38
C ASN A 12 0.15 2.79 -9.66
N VAL A 13 0.90 3.07 -10.74
CA VAL A 13 0.82 2.28 -11.98
C VAL A 13 1.12 0.81 -11.72
N TYR A 14 2.13 0.50 -10.92
CA TYR A 14 2.45 -0.89 -10.54
C TYR A 14 1.28 -1.58 -9.83
N ILE A 15 0.70 -0.94 -8.80
CA ILE A 15 -0.42 -1.53 -8.05
C ILE A 15 -1.70 -1.66 -8.88
N GLN A 16 -1.96 -0.72 -9.79
CA GLN A 16 -3.09 -0.82 -10.72
C GLN A 16 -2.89 -1.93 -11.77
N ALA A 17 -1.64 -2.32 -12.04
CA ALA A 17 -1.32 -3.42 -12.95
C ALA A 17 -1.34 -4.79 -12.26
N LEU A 18 -1.27 -4.83 -10.92
CA LEU A 18 -1.45 -6.07 -10.17
C LEU A 18 -2.90 -6.56 -10.34
N THR A 19 -3.06 -7.88 -10.44
CA THR A 19 -4.38 -8.50 -10.47
C THR A 19 -4.75 -9.00 -9.07
N VAL A 20 -6.03 -9.27 -8.82
CA VAL A 20 -6.49 -9.93 -7.58
C VAL A 20 -5.79 -11.29 -7.36
N GLN A 21 -5.30 -11.91 -8.43
CA GLN A 21 -4.56 -13.18 -8.41
C GLN A 21 -3.04 -13.00 -8.24
N ALA A 22 -2.57 -11.78 -7.95
CA ALA A 22 -1.15 -11.52 -7.71
C ALA A 22 -0.62 -12.41 -6.58
N ASP A 23 0.62 -12.88 -6.75
CA ASP A 23 1.25 -13.70 -5.72
C ASP A 23 1.51 -12.86 -4.45
N TYR A 24 1.49 -13.50 -3.29
CA TYR A 24 1.75 -12.82 -2.01
C TYR A 24 3.11 -12.11 -2.01
N LEU A 25 4.09 -12.62 -2.76
CA LEU A 25 5.40 -11.98 -2.94
C LEU A 25 5.31 -10.63 -3.68
N GLU A 26 4.44 -10.53 -4.68
CA GLU A 26 4.23 -9.28 -5.44
C GLU A 26 3.51 -8.24 -4.58
N ILE A 27 2.57 -8.69 -3.76
CA ILE A 27 1.85 -7.88 -2.76
C ILE A 27 2.81 -7.39 -1.67
N ASP A 28 3.66 -8.27 -1.11
CA ASP A 28 4.66 -7.90 -0.10
C ASP A 28 5.64 -6.86 -0.64
N PHE A 29 6.11 -7.05 -1.88
CA PHE A 29 6.95 -6.07 -2.56
C PHE A 29 6.24 -4.72 -2.75
N ALA A 30 4.95 -4.73 -3.12
CA ALA A 30 4.17 -3.51 -3.26
C ALA A 30 4.05 -2.75 -1.93
N ILE A 31 3.78 -3.46 -0.83
CA ILE A 31 3.68 -2.90 0.52
C ILE A 31 5.00 -2.26 0.93
N GLY A 32 6.12 -2.98 0.80
CA GLY A 32 7.44 -2.48 1.21
C GLY A 32 7.85 -1.22 0.45
N ARG A 33 7.57 -1.17 -0.87
CA ARG A 33 7.80 0.05 -1.66
C ARG A 33 6.93 1.22 -1.20
N LEU A 34 5.65 0.98 -0.92
CA LEU A 34 4.73 2.02 -0.44
C LEU A 34 5.17 2.59 0.90
N GLU A 35 5.63 1.73 1.80
CA GLU A 35 6.08 2.10 3.13
C GLU A 35 7.30 3.03 3.09
N GLY A 36 8.27 2.71 2.23
CA GLY A 36 9.40 3.61 1.98
C GLY A 36 8.96 4.98 1.44
N LEU A 37 7.97 5.02 0.55
CA LEU A 37 7.43 6.29 0.01
C LEU A 37 6.68 7.09 1.07
N PHE A 38 5.90 6.42 1.91
CA PHE A 38 5.21 7.07 3.03
C PHE A 38 6.19 7.64 4.05
N GLN A 39 7.26 6.92 4.39
CA GLN A 39 8.32 7.45 5.25
C GLN A 39 8.94 8.72 4.66
N GLN A 40 9.21 8.74 3.35
CA GLN A 40 9.71 9.94 2.67
C GLN A 40 8.72 11.11 2.75
N LEU A 41 7.40 10.85 2.63
CA LEU A 41 6.37 11.88 2.81
C LEU A 41 6.34 12.40 4.25
N MET A 42 6.44 11.52 5.24
CA MET A 42 6.44 11.91 6.66
C MET A 42 7.68 12.73 7.05
N MET A 43 8.83 12.53 6.39
CA MET A 43 9.99 13.41 6.58
C MET A 43 9.74 14.84 6.09
N ILE A 44 8.91 15.00 5.05
CA ILE A 44 8.55 16.32 4.51
C ILE A 44 7.44 16.96 5.35
N ASN A 45 6.52 16.15 5.89
CA ASN A 45 5.35 16.60 6.64
C ASN A 45 5.19 15.89 8.01
N PRO A 46 6.10 16.13 8.97
CA PRO A 46 6.22 15.31 10.19
C PRO A 46 5.12 15.53 11.23
N THR A 47 4.37 16.63 11.17
CA THR A 47 3.42 17.04 12.22
C THR A 47 2.00 16.53 12.03
N ASN A 48 1.69 15.85 10.92
CA ASN A 48 0.32 15.46 10.63
C ASN A 48 -0.01 14.07 11.20
N LEU A 49 -0.34 14.04 12.49
CA LEU A 49 -0.73 12.83 13.25
C LEU A 49 -1.92 12.08 12.62
N ARG A 50 -2.82 12.79 11.93
CA ARG A 50 -3.92 12.18 11.19
C ARG A 50 -3.43 11.37 9.99
N LEU A 51 -2.29 11.73 9.40
CA LEU A 51 -1.68 10.95 8.31
C LEU A 51 -1.11 9.64 8.80
N ALA A 52 -0.38 9.71 9.91
CA ALA A 52 0.18 8.54 10.54
C ALA A 52 -0.90 7.56 11.00
N SER A 53 -2.03 8.05 11.53
CA SER A 53 -3.10 7.17 12.03
C SER A 53 -3.87 6.45 10.91
N ILE A 54 -4.25 7.15 9.84
CA ILE A 54 -4.94 6.53 8.70
C ILE A 54 -4.01 5.53 8.01
N TRP A 55 -2.73 5.91 7.81
CA TRP A 55 -1.73 4.99 7.26
C TRP A 55 -1.58 3.73 8.11
N ALA A 56 -1.44 3.86 9.43
CA ALA A 56 -1.26 2.72 10.33
C ALA A 56 -2.46 1.76 10.28
N MET A 57 -3.68 2.29 10.21
CA MET A 57 -4.90 1.47 10.06
C MET A 57 -4.86 0.67 8.76
N LEU A 58 -4.60 1.32 7.63
CA LEU A 58 -4.52 0.65 6.32
C LEU A 58 -3.35 -0.34 6.24
N ASP A 59 -2.21 0.00 6.85
CA ASP A 59 -1.04 -0.87 6.93
C ASP A 59 -1.35 -2.15 7.71
N GLN A 60 -2.02 -2.03 8.85
CA GLN A 60 -2.47 -3.18 9.63
C GLN A 60 -3.42 -4.08 8.83
N TYR A 61 -4.41 -3.51 8.14
CA TYR A 61 -5.32 -4.30 7.30
C TYR A 61 -4.57 -5.05 6.19
N THR A 62 -3.68 -4.35 5.47
CA THR A 62 -2.95 -4.95 4.35
C THR A 62 -1.98 -6.05 4.83
N ARG A 63 -1.32 -5.87 5.97
CA ARG A 63 -0.40 -6.86 6.55
C ARG A 63 -1.12 -8.07 7.15
N ASN A 64 -2.28 -7.87 7.74
CA ASN A 64 -3.11 -8.98 8.20
C ASN A 64 -3.55 -9.83 7.01
N GLY A 65 -4.06 -9.21 5.97
CA GLY A 65 -4.42 -9.88 4.72
C GLY A 65 -3.23 -10.65 4.11
N LEU A 66 -2.06 -10.02 3.99
CA LEU A 66 -0.84 -10.68 3.51
C LEU A 66 -0.44 -11.90 4.36
N ASN A 67 -0.55 -11.80 5.68
CA ASN A 67 -0.23 -12.93 6.57
C ASN A 67 -1.21 -14.10 6.37
N GLU A 68 -2.50 -13.83 6.21
CA GLU A 68 -3.50 -14.86 5.90
C GLU A 68 -3.22 -15.50 4.54
N LEU A 69 -2.88 -14.71 3.52
CA LEU A 69 -2.48 -15.22 2.20
C LEU A 69 -1.24 -16.13 2.30
N ARG A 70 -0.26 -15.76 3.13
CA ARG A 70 0.95 -16.58 3.35
C ARG A 70 0.63 -17.90 4.09
N LEU A 71 -0.35 -17.89 4.98
CA LEU A 71 -0.75 -19.06 5.77
C LEU A 71 -1.74 -19.97 5.01
N SER A 72 -2.44 -19.44 4.03
CA SER A 72 -3.35 -20.21 3.19
C SER A 72 -2.55 -21.18 2.31
N VAL A 73 -2.58 -22.46 2.68
CA VAL A 73 -1.95 -23.58 1.93
C VAL A 73 -2.58 -23.73 0.53
N VAL A 74 -3.76 -23.16 0.34
CA VAL A 74 -4.49 -23.14 -0.93
C VAL A 74 -4.64 -21.68 -1.34
N ASN A 75 -4.01 -21.31 -2.45
CA ASN A 75 -3.98 -19.95 -3.03
C ASN A 75 -5.35 -19.48 -3.57
N GLU A 76 -6.46 -19.96 -3.00
CA GLU A 76 -7.83 -19.87 -3.52
C GLU A 76 -8.81 -19.11 -2.61
N ASP A 77 -8.38 -18.64 -1.43
CA ASP A 77 -9.26 -17.84 -0.58
C ASP A 77 -9.38 -16.41 -1.12
N LYS A 78 -10.20 -16.30 -2.17
CA LYS A 78 -10.41 -15.10 -2.97
C LYS A 78 -10.87 -13.91 -2.14
N GLU A 79 -11.62 -14.14 -1.07
CA GLU A 79 -12.12 -13.07 -0.21
C GLU A 79 -10.95 -12.33 0.46
N PHE A 80 -9.98 -13.06 1.04
CA PHE A 80 -8.79 -12.45 1.63
C PHE A 80 -7.87 -11.81 0.58
N GLN A 81 -7.77 -12.39 -0.63
CA GLN A 81 -7.02 -11.77 -1.72
C GLN A 81 -7.63 -10.43 -2.14
N GLU A 82 -8.95 -10.38 -2.31
CA GLU A 82 -9.70 -9.17 -2.66
C GLU A 82 -9.57 -8.10 -1.57
N ASP A 83 -9.74 -8.46 -0.30
CA ASP A 83 -9.61 -7.53 0.83
C ASP A 83 -8.19 -6.97 0.95
N THR A 84 -7.17 -7.82 0.85
CA THR A 84 -5.76 -7.39 0.88
C THR A 84 -5.47 -6.44 -0.28
N PHE A 85 -6.00 -6.75 -1.46
CA PHE A 85 -5.81 -5.96 -2.66
C PHE A 85 -6.51 -4.60 -2.56
N MET A 86 -7.76 -4.56 -2.07
CA MET A 86 -8.49 -3.32 -1.82
C MET A 86 -7.75 -2.44 -0.80
N ALA A 87 -7.26 -3.00 0.30
CA ALA A 87 -6.50 -2.25 1.29
C ALA A 87 -5.20 -1.65 0.70
N LEU A 88 -4.50 -2.39 -0.16
CA LEU A 88 -3.33 -1.91 -0.87
C LEU A 88 -3.67 -0.76 -1.85
N GLN A 89 -4.77 -0.88 -2.58
CA GLN A 89 -5.28 0.17 -3.47
C GLN A 89 -5.68 1.44 -2.69
N GLU A 90 -6.27 1.29 -1.51
CA GLU A 90 -6.59 2.40 -0.63
C GLU A 90 -5.32 3.08 -0.09
N LYS A 91 -4.29 2.33 0.32
CA LYS A 91 -3.01 2.91 0.76
C LYS A 91 -2.34 3.75 -0.33
N ILE A 92 -2.33 3.29 -1.59
CA ILE A 92 -1.69 4.05 -2.67
C ILE A 92 -2.52 5.27 -3.07
N SER A 93 -3.85 5.13 -3.09
CA SER A 93 -4.76 6.26 -3.31
C SER A 93 -4.60 7.33 -2.24
N TYR A 94 -4.46 6.91 -0.98
CA TYR A 94 -4.16 7.79 0.13
C TYR A 94 -2.82 8.51 -0.05
N THR A 95 -1.76 7.78 -0.37
CA THR A 95 -0.41 8.33 -0.62
C THR A 95 -0.41 9.37 -1.75
N VAL A 96 -1.15 9.11 -2.83
CA VAL A 96 -1.36 10.06 -3.95
C VAL A 96 -2.10 11.31 -3.48
N ALA A 97 -3.18 11.16 -2.70
CA ALA A 97 -3.93 12.30 -2.17
C ALA A 97 -3.05 13.18 -1.28
N LEU A 98 -2.19 12.58 -0.44
CA LEU A 98 -1.27 13.33 0.40
C LEU A 98 -0.28 14.15 -0.39
N LEU A 99 0.28 13.59 -1.47
CA LEU A 99 1.17 14.33 -2.36
C LEU A 99 0.50 15.54 -3.01
N SER A 100 -0.82 15.51 -3.24
CA SER A 100 -1.55 16.64 -3.80
C SER A 100 -1.78 17.79 -2.81
N TRP A 101 -1.55 17.55 -1.52
CA TRP A 101 -1.74 18.52 -0.43
C TRP A 101 -0.41 19.10 0.10
N VAL A 102 0.72 18.55 -0.33
CA VAL A 102 2.08 19.10 -0.07
C VAL A 102 2.44 20.08 -1.17
#